data_AF-A0A661ES30-F1
#
_entry.id   AF-A0A661ES30-F1
#
_cell.length_a   1.000
_cell.length_b   1.000
_cell.length_c   1.000
_cell.angle_alpha   90.00
_cell.angle_beta   90.00
_cell.angle_gamma   90.00
#
_symmetry.space_group_name_H-M   'P 1'
#
loop_
_entity.id
_entity.type
_entity.pdbx_description
1 polymer ?
#
loop_
_entity_poly.entity_id
_entity_poly.type
_entity_poly.pdbx_seq_one_letter_code
_entity_poly.pdbx_strand_id
1 'polypeptide(L)'
;MNLTPELEIIPISALNQYSYCPRRCYLIHSEGLFSDNVHTLRGTHEHERVDQVLHEIKQGIRIEFALPVWSDKLGLSGRCDVVEFHPDGAIFPVEYKHGKKKKWANDDLQLAAQAVCLQEMKGGEVSSGAIYHIQSKRRRNVAITPELIADVAYHTGIVRELFQQQKLPPPTEQTQRCKGCSMVEACSPDVAKAAQQIALLSKNLYLVEDDFSEPVSISNSTI
;
A
#
# COMPACT_ATOMS: atom_id res chain seq x y z
N MET A 1 -17.97 -15.79 -27.66
CA MET A 1 -16.67 -15.20 -27.30
C MET A 1 -16.65 -15.08 -25.80
N ASN A 2 -15.86 -15.91 -25.12
CA ASN A 2 -15.73 -15.84 -23.66
C ASN A 2 -14.81 -14.67 -23.35
N LEU A 3 -15.40 -13.54 -22.95
CA LEU A 3 -14.67 -12.45 -22.31
C LEU A 3 -14.20 -13.00 -20.95
N THR A 4 -12.92 -13.30 -20.82
CA THR A 4 -12.29 -13.39 -19.50
C THR A 4 -12.59 -12.06 -18.79
N PRO A 5 -13.15 -12.07 -17.56
CA PRO A 5 -13.39 -10.82 -16.85
C PRO A 5 -12.06 -10.09 -16.73
N GLU A 6 -12.00 -8.89 -17.30
CA GLU A 6 -10.84 -8.03 -17.25
C GLU A 6 -10.53 -7.78 -15.77
N LEU A 7 -9.32 -8.16 -15.33
CA LEU A 7 -8.95 -8.02 -13.92
C LEU A 7 -8.96 -6.53 -13.56
N GLU A 8 -9.60 -6.20 -12.45
CA GLU A 8 -9.54 -4.85 -11.90
C GLU A 8 -8.07 -4.46 -11.67
N ILE A 9 -7.66 -3.35 -12.31
CA ILE A 9 -6.30 -2.83 -12.26
C ILE A 9 -6.05 -2.19 -10.90
N ILE A 10 -5.07 -2.74 -10.18
CA ILE A 10 -4.62 -2.26 -8.89
C ILE A 10 -3.38 -1.37 -9.06
N PRO A 11 -3.41 -0.12 -8.58
CA PRO A 11 -2.22 0.74 -8.58
C PRO A 11 -1.10 0.13 -7.74
N ILE A 12 0.13 0.09 -8.24
CA ILE A 12 1.31 -0.39 -7.49
C ILE A 12 1.46 0.38 -6.16
N SER A 13 1.14 1.67 -6.15
CA SER A 13 1.17 2.48 -4.93
C SER A 13 0.20 1.96 -3.86
N ALA A 14 -0.91 1.32 -4.24
CA ALA A 14 -1.90 0.78 -3.30
C ALA A 14 -1.30 -0.35 -2.46
N LEU A 15 -0.40 -1.17 -3.01
CA LEU A 15 0.31 -2.21 -2.26
C LEU A 15 1.19 -1.59 -1.16
N ASN A 16 1.90 -0.50 -1.48
CA ASN A 16 2.65 0.27 -0.50
C ASN A 16 1.72 0.81 0.60
N GLN A 17 0.63 1.47 0.22
CA GLN A 17 -0.29 2.07 1.18
C GLN A 17 -0.97 1.02 2.05
N TYR A 18 -1.36 -0.12 1.49
CA TYR A 18 -2.00 -1.20 2.21
C TYR A 18 -1.04 -1.81 3.24
N SER A 19 0.17 -2.16 2.82
CA SER A 19 1.22 -2.67 3.71
C SER A 19 1.56 -1.69 4.84
N TYR A 20 1.44 -0.38 4.57
CA TYR A 20 1.56 0.65 5.59
C TYR A 20 0.32 0.77 6.52
N CYS A 21 -0.89 0.79 5.97
CA CYS A 21 -2.14 0.82 6.74
C CYS A 21 -3.34 0.56 5.80
N PRO A 22 -4.13 -0.51 6.00
CA PRO A 22 -5.30 -0.79 5.18
C PRO A 22 -6.28 0.37 5.09
N ARG A 23 -6.54 1.04 6.22
CA ARG A 23 -7.42 2.23 6.26
C ARG A 23 -6.86 3.38 5.42
N ARG A 24 -5.54 3.59 5.44
CA ARG A 24 -4.90 4.62 4.60
C ARG A 24 -5.03 4.28 3.12
N CYS A 25 -4.83 3.02 2.74
CA CYS A 25 -5.01 2.56 1.36
C CYS A 25 -6.43 2.86 0.87
N TYR A 26 -7.43 2.44 1.65
CA TYR A 26 -8.83 2.66 1.32
C TYR A 26 -9.18 4.15 1.17
N LEU A 27 -8.76 5.00 2.12
CA LEU A 27 -9.01 6.44 2.04
C LEU A 27 -8.40 7.08 0.78
N ILE A 28 -7.20 6.66 0.38
CA ILE A 28 -6.51 7.21 -0.79
C ILE A 28 -7.14 6.72 -2.09
N HIS A 29 -7.38 5.40 -2.20
CA HIS A 29 -7.71 4.76 -3.47
C HIS A 29 -9.20 4.56 -3.70
N SER A 30 -10.01 4.35 -2.66
CA SER A 30 -11.45 4.15 -2.76
C SER A 30 -12.23 5.45 -2.55
N GLU A 31 -11.80 6.28 -1.59
CA GLU A 31 -12.49 7.55 -1.26
C GLU A 31 -11.90 8.76 -1.98
N GLY A 32 -10.80 8.60 -2.73
CA GLY A 32 -10.14 9.70 -3.44
C GLY A 32 -9.59 10.79 -2.53
N LEU A 33 -9.45 10.51 -1.22
CA LEU A 33 -8.91 11.44 -0.24
C LEU A 33 -7.39 11.42 -0.35
N PHE A 34 -6.86 12.07 -1.38
CA PHE A 34 -5.44 12.38 -1.47
C PHE A 34 -5.29 13.90 -1.55
N SER A 35 -4.59 14.49 -0.59
CA SER A 35 -4.16 15.89 -0.71
C SER A 35 -3.11 15.97 -1.82
N ASP A 36 -3.34 16.86 -2.78
CA ASP A 36 -2.70 16.96 -4.09
C ASP A 36 -1.26 16.41 -4.22
N ASN A 37 -1.11 15.46 -5.14
CA ASN A 37 -0.17 15.57 -6.24
C ASN A 37 -0.81 14.85 -7.43
N VAL A 38 -1.19 15.66 -8.42
CA VAL A 38 -1.69 15.31 -9.75
C VAL A 38 -1.08 13.98 -10.25
N HIS A 39 -1.94 13.03 -10.64
CA HIS A 39 -1.78 11.76 -11.39
C HIS A 39 -2.66 10.73 -10.65
N THR A 40 -3.84 10.27 -11.10
CA THR A 40 -4.07 9.64 -12.41
C THR A 40 -5.58 9.35 -12.53
N LEU A 41 -6.34 10.22 -13.21
CA LEU A 41 -7.60 9.87 -13.88
C LEU A 41 -7.38 9.81 -15.41
N ARG A 42 -6.14 9.53 -15.81
CA ARG A 42 -5.68 9.51 -17.20
C ARG A 42 -5.22 8.12 -17.67
N GLY A 43 -5.47 7.09 -16.88
CA GLY A 43 -5.12 5.69 -17.19
C GLY A 43 -5.99 5.05 -18.29
N THR A 44 -7.04 5.73 -18.74
CA THR A 44 -8.00 5.18 -19.71
C THR A 44 -7.76 5.67 -21.15
N HIS A 45 -6.69 6.44 -21.43
CA HIS A 45 -6.43 6.96 -22.78
C HIS A 45 -4.94 7.23 -23.10
N GLU A 46 -3.98 6.60 -22.42
CA GLU A 46 -2.55 6.68 -22.78
C GLU A 46 -2.17 5.66 -23.88
N HIS A 47 -3.12 5.35 -24.78
CA HIS A 47 -2.83 4.73 -26.07
C HIS A 47 -2.46 5.78 -27.14
N GLU A 48 -2.52 7.08 -26.83
CA GLU A 48 -2.25 8.13 -27.81
C GLU A 48 -1.37 9.24 -27.21
N ARG A 49 -0.07 9.19 -27.54
CA ARG A 49 0.96 10.22 -27.30
C ARG A 49 1.42 10.30 -25.84
N VAL A 50 2.70 10.44 -25.50
CA VAL A 50 3.62 11.44 -26.01
C VAL A 50 5.07 11.02 -25.70
N ASP A 51 5.88 11.02 -26.75
CA ASP A 51 7.34 11.06 -26.74
C ASP A 51 7.90 12.20 -25.88
N GLN A 52 8.09 11.95 -24.58
CA GLN A 52 9.14 12.60 -23.79
C GLN A 52 9.81 11.54 -22.90
N VAL A 53 10.39 10.52 -23.54
CA VAL A 53 11.27 9.58 -22.85
C VAL A 53 12.57 10.32 -22.51
N LEU A 54 12.58 10.98 -21.35
CA LEU A 54 13.78 11.45 -20.68
C LEU A 54 14.59 10.19 -20.35
N HIS A 55 15.49 9.81 -21.25
CA HIS A 55 16.48 8.79 -20.97
C HIS A 55 17.87 9.39 -21.10
N GLU A 56 18.76 8.94 -20.23
CA GLU A 56 20.16 9.32 -20.20
C GLU A 56 20.99 8.05 -20.42
N ILE A 57 22.11 8.16 -21.13
CA ILE A 57 23.11 7.09 -21.16
C ILE A 57 24.30 7.56 -20.34
N LYS A 58 24.61 6.84 -19.26
CA LYS A 58 25.73 7.15 -18.37
C LYS A 58 26.59 5.91 -18.20
N GLN A 59 27.86 6.00 -18.59
CA GLN A 59 28.82 4.89 -18.48
C GLN A 59 28.29 3.58 -19.13
N GLY A 60 27.53 3.69 -20.23
CA GLY A 60 26.94 2.54 -20.92
C GLY A 60 25.63 2.02 -20.33
N ILE A 61 25.17 2.55 -19.19
CA ILE A 61 23.87 2.23 -18.61
C ILE A 61 22.83 3.19 -19.18
N ARG A 62 21.75 2.66 -19.74
CA ARG A 62 20.59 3.46 -20.17
C ARG A 62 19.68 3.65 -18.96
N ILE A 63 19.39 4.89 -18.63
CA ILE A 63 18.56 5.27 -17.48
C ILE A 63 17.26 5.84 -18.04
N GLU A 64 16.12 5.29 -17.66
CA GLU A 64 14.80 5.83 -17.98
C GLU A 64 14.16 6.41 -16.73
N PHE A 65 13.58 7.60 -16.85
CA PHE A 65 12.86 8.27 -15.76
C PHE A 65 11.36 8.14 -15.93
N ALA A 66 10.63 8.04 -14.82
CA ALA A 66 9.17 8.05 -14.77
C ALA A 66 8.52 7.01 -15.70
N LEU A 67 9.15 5.84 -15.86
CA LEU A 67 8.71 4.78 -16.77
C LEU A 67 7.37 4.18 -16.30
N PRO A 68 6.28 4.28 -17.10
CA PRO A 68 5.03 3.57 -16.81
C PRO A 68 5.27 2.06 -16.88
N VAL A 69 4.68 1.33 -15.94
CA VAL A 69 4.82 -0.13 -15.85
C VAL A 69 3.50 -0.81 -15.51
N TRP A 70 3.30 -2.03 -16.00
CA TRP A 70 2.11 -2.83 -15.74
C TRP A 70 2.38 -4.34 -15.76
N SER A 71 1.46 -5.11 -15.20
CA SER A 71 1.38 -6.56 -15.28
C SER A 71 -0.06 -6.94 -15.56
N ASP A 72 -0.31 -7.50 -16.74
CA ASP A 72 -1.63 -8.01 -17.12
C ASP A 72 -1.96 -9.26 -16.31
N LYS A 73 -0.93 -10.07 -16.00
CA LYS A 73 -1.08 -11.29 -15.21
C LYS A 73 -1.60 -11.02 -13.79
N LEU A 74 -1.10 -9.99 -13.13
CA LEU A 74 -1.52 -9.63 -11.76
C LEU A 74 -2.60 -8.55 -11.74
N GLY A 75 -2.85 -7.87 -12.86
CA GLY A 75 -3.69 -6.68 -12.92
C GLY A 75 -3.07 -5.53 -12.13
N LEU A 76 -1.78 -5.25 -12.34
CA LEU A 76 -1.06 -4.14 -11.69
C LEU A 76 -0.73 -3.05 -12.70
N SER A 77 -0.76 -1.80 -12.27
CA SER A 77 -0.27 -0.66 -13.06
C SER A 77 0.35 0.41 -12.17
N GLY A 78 1.36 1.10 -12.66
CA GLY A 78 2.00 2.19 -11.94
C GLY A 78 3.18 2.77 -12.70
N ARG A 79 4.15 3.28 -11.95
CA ARG A 79 5.32 3.97 -12.51
C ARG A 79 6.56 3.62 -11.70
N CYS A 80 7.69 3.48 -12.39
CA CYS A 80 9.02 3.48 -11.79
C CYS A 80 9.60 4.89 -11.85
N ASP A 81 10.18 5.38 -10.75
CA ASP A 81 10.83 6.70 -10.75
C ASP A 81 12.06 6.71 -11.66
N VAL A 82 12.90 5.67 -11.54
CA VAL A 82 14.08 5.45 -12.36
C VAL A 82 14.24 3.96 -12.65
N VAL A 83 14.64 3.62 -13.88
CA VAL A 83 15.03 2.26 -14.27
C VAL A 83 16.39 2.31 -14.97
N GLU A 84 17.35 1.58 -14.42
CA GLU A 84 18.68 1.38 -14.99
C GLU A 84 18.65 0.09 -15.86
N PHE A 85 18.94 0.22 -17.15
CA PHE A 85 19.09 -0.88 -18.09
C PHE A 85 20.58 -1.09 -18.37
N HIS A 86 21.10 -2.22 -17.92
CA HIS A 86 22.51 -2.55 -17.98
C HIS A 86 22.89 -3.25 -19.31
N PRO A 87 24.14 -3.13 -19.77
CA PRO A 87 24.61 -3.78 -21.01
C PRO A 87 24.53 -5.31 -21.02
N ASP A 88 24.54 -5.94 -19.84
CA ASP A 88 24.41 -7.40 -19.66
C ASP A 88 22.94 -7.87 -19.72
N GLY A 89 21.99 -6.96 -19.92
CA GLY A 89 20.56 -7.25 -19.96
C GLY A 89 19.85 -7.16 -18.62
N ALA A 90 20.57 -6.89 -17.52
CA ALA A 90 19.95 -6.70 -16.21
C ALA A 90 19.12 -5.41 -16.18
N ILE A 91 17.94 -5.48 -15.58
CA ILE A 91 17.04 -4.35 -15.36
C ILE A 91 17.02 -4.05 -13.86
N PHE A 92 17.27 -2.80 -13.49
CA PHE A 92 17.43 -2.40 -12.10
C PHE A 92 16.54 -1.19 -11.77
N PRO A 93 15.37 -1.37 -11.11
CA PRO A 93 14.52 -0.27 -10.69
C PRO A 93 15.09 0.47 -9.47
N VAL A 94 14.92 1.80 -9.44
CA VAL A 94 15.29 2.65 -8.30
C VAL A 94 14.09 3.52 -7.90
N GLU A 95 13.54 3.25 -6.72
CA GLU A 95 12.42 3.99 -6.13
C GLU A 95 12.93 5.15 -5.26
N TYR A 96 12.43 6.37 -5.50
CA TYR A 96 12.87 7.55 -4.78
C TYR A 96 11.92 7.84 -3.62
N LYS A 97 12.46 7.93 -2.40
CA LYS A 97 11.69 8.26 -1.20
C LYS A 97 12.06 9.62 -0.65
N HIS A 98 11.06 10.50 -0.63
CA HIS A 98 11.10 11.78 0.09
C HIS A 98 10.84 11.54 1.58
N GLY A 99 11.79 11.92 2.43
CA GLY A 99 11.67 11.82 3.89
C GLY A 99 12.72 10.93 4.55
N LYS A 100 12.73 10.97 5.90
CA LYS A 100 13.63 10.15 6.72
C LYS A 100 13.30 8.67 6.52
N LYS A 101 14.32 7.82 6.52
CA LYS A 101 14.17 6.35 6.47
C LYS A 101 13.18 5.89 7.54
N LYS A 102 12.05 5.33 7.11
CA LYS A 102 11.12 4.63 8.00
C LYS A 102 11.47 3.13 8.01
N LYS A 103 11.19 2.44 9.11
CA LYS A 103 11.55 1.02 9.31
C LYS A 103 10.56 0.03 8.67
N TRP A 104 9.65 0.49 7.83
CA TRP A 104 8.52 -0.31 7.36
C TRP A 104 8.85 -0.96 6.01
N ALA A 105 8.41 -2.20 5.82
CA ALA A 105 8.72 -3.03 4.64
C ALA A 105 7.85 -2.71 3.41
N ASN A 106 6.94 -1.72 3.51
CA ASN A 106 6.02 -1.35 2.43
C ASN A 106 6.74 -0.88 1.15
N ASP A 107 7.93 -0.27 1.29
CA ASP A 107 8.71 0.20 0.15
C ASP A 107 9.31 -0.97 -0.64
N ASP A 108 9.67 -2.07 0.02
CA ASP A 108 10.23 -3.26 -0.62
C ASP A 108 9.15 -3.97 -1.45
N LEU A 109 7.93 -4.04 -0.92
CA LEU A 109 6.77 -4.59 -1.64
C LEU A 109 6.44 -3.78 -2.90
N GLN A 110 6.51 -2.44 -2.82
CA GLN A 110 6.29 -1.57 -3.98
C GLN A 110 7.35 -1.78 -5.06
N LEU A 111 8.63 -1.82 -4.65
CA LEU A 111 9.75 -2.04 -5.55
C LEU A 111 9.67 -3.42 -6.22
N ALA A 112 9.25 -4.45 -5.48
CA ALA A 112 9.03 -5.77 -6.05
C ALA A 112 7.85 -5.80 -7.04
N ALA A 113 6.77 -5.08 -6.76
CA ALA A 113 5.67 -4.95 -7.72
C ALA A 113 6.12 -4.26 -9.02
N GLN A 114 6.95 -3.22 -8.92
CA GLN A 114 7.60 -2.60 -10.08
C GLN A 114 8.50 -3.60 -10.83
N ALA A 115 9.29 -4.39 -10.11
CA ALA A 115 10.16 -5.42 -10.69
C ALA A 115 9.38 -6.48 -11.46
N VAL A 116 8.27 -6.99 -10.89
CA VAL A 116 7.38 -7.94 -11.55
C VAL A 116 6.82 -7.37 -12.85
N CYS A 117 6.35 -6.12 -12.82
CA CYS A 117 5.84 -5.45 -14.03
C CYS A 117 6.94 -5.27 -15.09
N LEU A 118 8.14 -4.82 -14.69
CA LEU A 118 9.28 -4.66 -15.61
C LEU A 118 9.68 -5.98 -16.26
N GLN A 119 9.75 -7.06 -15.47
CA GLN A 119 10.10 -8.39 -15.96
C GLN A 119 9.06 -8.88 -16.98
N GLU A 120 7.76 -8.68 -16.72
CA GLU A 120 6.69 -9.04 -17.65
C GLU A 120 6.76 -8.23 -18.95
N MET A 121 6.95 -6.91 -18.86
CA MET A 121 6.95 -6.02 -20.01
C MET A 121 8.20 -6.13 -20.90
N LYS A 122 9.37 -6.39 -20.30
CA LYS A 122 10.67 -6.30 -21.00
C LYS A 122 11.35 -7.64 -21.19
N GLY A 123 10.91 -8.70 -20.49
CA GLY A 123 11.49 -10.05 -20.56
C GLY A 123 12.90 -10.18 -19.97
N GLY A 124 13.47 -9.10 -19.42
CA GLY A 124 14.79 -9.11 -18.76
C GLY A 124 14.71 -9.55 -17.29
N GLU A 125 15.84 -9.98 -16.73
CA GLU A 125 15.93 -10.36 -15.33
C GLU A 125 15.94 -9.11 -14.42
N VAL A 126 15.06 -9.11 -13.42
CA VAL A 126 15.01 -8.08 -12.36
C VAL A 126 15.27 -8.76 -11.00
N SER A 127 16.53 -9.10 -10.74
CA SER A 127 16.91 -9.83 -9.51
C SER A 127 17.10 -8.93 -8.29
N SER A 128 17.27 -7.61 -8.51
CA SER A 128 17.40 -6.63 -7.44
C SER A 128 16.98 -5.23 -7.91
N GLY A 129 16.69 -4.37 -6.94
CA GLY A 129 16.45 -2.94 -7.16
C GLY A 129 17.00 -2.14 -5.98
N ALA A 130 16.70 -0.84 -5.94
CA ALA A 130 17.08 -0.02 -4.80
C ALA A 130 16.04 1.00 -4.39
N ILE A 131 16.09 1.35 -3.11
CA ILE A 131 15.36 2.49 -2.55
C ILE A 131 16.38 3.59 -2.26
N TYR A 132 16.18 4.74 -2.88
CA TYR A 132 17.01 5.92 -2.73
C TYR A 132 16.35 6.96 -1.83
N HIS A 133 16.97 7.25 -0.68
CA HIS A 133 16.49 8.28 0.23
C HIS A 133 17.13 9.62 -0.07
N ILE A 134 16.37 10.56 -0.62
CA ILE A 134 16.88 11.86 -1.10
C ILE A 134 17.51 12.68 0.04
N GLN A 135 16.87 12.71 1.22
CA GLN A 135 17.35 13.52 2.35
C GLN A 135 18.72 13.06 2.88
N SER A 136 18.97 11.74 2.91
CA SER A 136 20.23 11.18 3.41
C SER A 136 21.23 10.87 2.29
N LYS A 137 20.80 10.98 1.02
CA LYS A 137 21.54 10.56 -0.18
C LYS A 137 22.04 9.11 -0.11
N ARG A 138 21.28 8.22 0.56
CA ARG A 138 21.65 6.81 0.72
C ARG A 138 20.77 5.93 -0.14
N ARG A 139 21.42 5.01 -0.87
CA ARG A 139 20.80 3.91 -1.63
C ARG A 139 20.81 2.65 -0.76
N ARG A 140 19.67 1.96 -0.67
CA ARG A 140 19.56 0.62 -0.09
C ARG A 140 19.18 -0.35 -1.17
N ASN A 141 20.02 -1.35 -1.43
CA ASN A 141 19.69 -2.42 -2.36
C ASN A 141 18.68 -3.38 -1.71
N VAL A 142 17.78 -3.89 -2.54
CA VAL A 142 16.74 -4.86 -2.17
C VAL A 142 16.82 -5.99 -3.18
N ALA A 143 17.03 -7.21 -2.70
CA ALA A 143 16.92 -8.40 -3.55
C ALA A 143 15.45 -8.67 -3.84
N ILE A 144 15.11 -8.95 -5.10
CA ILE A 144 13.77 -9.36 -5.50
C ILE A 144 13.70 -10.88 -5.38
N THR A 145 13.38 -11.35 -4.17
CA THR A 145 13.36 -12.78 -3.88
C THR A 145 12.01 -13.41 -4.28
N PRO A 146 11.96 -14.74 -4.46
CA PRO A 146 10.70 -15.43 -4.74
C PRO A 146 9.61 -15.18 -3.68
N GLU A 147 10.00 -15.06 -2.41
CA GLU A 147 9.08 -14.74 -1.31
C GLU A 147 8.47 -13.35 -1.49
N LEU A 148 9.29 -12.36 -1.84
CA LEU A 148 8.82 -11.00 -2.05
C LEU A 148 7.91 -10.89 -3.30
N ILE A 149 8.18 -11.68 -4.34
CA ILE A 149 7.28 -11.81 -5.50
C ILE A 149 5.94 -12.45 -5.10
N ALA A 150 5.97 -13.48 -4.25
CA ALA A 150 4.75 -14.10 -3.72
C ALA A 150 3.94 -13.12 -2.87
N ASP A 151 4.61 -12.31 -2.05
CA ASP A 151 3.98 -11.25 -1.26
C ASP A 151 3.28 -10.21 -2.16
N VAL A 152 3.86 -9.85 -3.30
CA VAL A 152 3.22 -8.96 -4.30
C VAL A 152 1.90 -9.56 -4.77
N ALA A 153 1.90 -10.82 -5.19
CA ALA A 153 0.69 -11.49 -5.66
C ALA A 153 -0.38 -11.59 -4.56
N TYR A 154 0.03 -11.98 -3.34
CA TYR A 154 -0.85 -12.07 -2.17
C TYR A 154 -1.48 -10.73 -1.82
N HIS A 155 -0.68 -9.67 -1.68
CA HIS A 155 -1.17 -8.35 -1.35
C HIS A 155 -2.00 -7.72 -2.46
N THR A 156 -1.72 -8.03 -3.73
CA THR A 156 -2.58 -7.61 -4.86
C THR A 156 -3.99 -8.17 -4.69
N GLY A 157 -4.12 -9.45 -4.33
CA GLY A 157 -5.41 -10.08 -4.03
C GLY A 157 -6.16 -9.39 -2.89
N ILE A 158 -5.47 -9.14 -1.76
CA ILE A 158 -6.10 -8.49 -0.60
C ILE A 158 -6.53 -7.05 -0.92
N VAL A 159 -5.70 -6.29 -1.64
CA VAL A 159 -6.06 -4.91 -2.01
C VAL A 159 -7.28 -4.89 -2.92
N ARG A 160 -7.36 -5.85 -3.85
CA ARG A 160 -8.54 -6.01 -4.70
C ARG A 160 -9.80 -6.31 -3.88
N GLU A 161 -9.73 -7.25 -2.93
CA GLU A 161 -10.84 -7.53 -2.02
C GLU A 161 -11.24 -6.30 -1.19
N LEU A 162 -10.26 -5.53 -0.70
CA LEU A 162 -10.50 -4.30 0.04
C LEU A 162 -11.31 -3.29 -0.79
N PHE A 163 -10.98 -3.12 -2.07
CA PHE A 163 -11.70 -2.20 -2.95
C PHE A 163 -13.11 -2.69 -3.26
N GLN A 164 -13.28 -4.00 -3.44
CA GLN A 164 -14.60 -4.61 -3.69
C GLN A 164 -15.52 -4.55 -2.48
N GLN A 165 -14.98 -4.67 -1.25
CA GLN A 165 -15.78 -4.64 -0.02
C GLN A 165 -16.42 -3.27 0.25
N GLN A 166 -15.85 -2.18 -0.29
CA GLN A 166 -16.32 -0.80 -0.08
C GLN A 166 -16.59 -0.46 1.40
N LYS A 167 -15.77 -1.05 2.27
CA LYS A 167 -15.89 -0.90 3.72
C LYS A 167 -14.59 -0.34 4.25
N LEU A 168 -14.68 0.87 4.81
CA LEU A 168 -13.56 1.54 5.44
C LEU A 168 -12.97 0.68 6.58
N PRO A 169 -11.69 0.25 6.50
CA PRO A 169 -11.06 -0.52 7.55
C PRO A 169 -10.98 0.25 8.88
N PRO A 170 -10.96 -0.45 10.03
CA PRO A 170 -10.79 0.21 11.32
C PRO A 170 -9.42 0.92 11.40
N PRO A 171 -9.28 1.93 12.27
CA PRO A 171 -7.98 2.53 12.55
C PRO A 171 -6.95 1.48 12.97
N THR A 172 -5.70 1.64 12.53
CA THR A 172 -4.63 0.72 12.88
C THR A 172 -4.34 0.71 14.39
N GLU A 173 -3.99 -0.46 14.93
CA GLU A 173 -3.45 -0.57 16.29
C GLU A 173 -2.00 -0.08 16.40
N GLN A 174 -1.30 0.00 15.27
CA GLN A 174 0.07 0.51 15.19
C GLN A 174 0.08 2.05 15.18
N THR A 175 -0.33 2.68 16.28
CA THR A 175 -0.50 4.15 16.40
C THR A 175 0.78 4.94 16.11
N GLN A 176 1.96 4.34 16.28
CA GLN A 176 3.23 4.94 15.86
C GLN A 176 3.30 5.25 14.36
N ARG A 177 2.55 4.53 13.52
CA ARG A 177 2.44 4.83 12.08
C ARG A 177 1.67 6.13 11.87
N CYS A 178 0.64 6.41 12.68
CA CYS A 178 -0.20 7.60 12.54
C CYS A 178 0.59 8.91 12.69
N LYS A 179 1.60 8.96 13.58
CA LYS A 179 2.40 10.18 13.85
C LYS A 179 3.10 10.80 12.63
N GLY A 180 3.35 10.01 11.59
CA GLY A 180 3.97 10.47 10.34
C GLY A 180 3.18 10.10 9.09
N CYS A 181 1.88 9.85 9.26
CA CYS A 181 0.96 9.51 8.19
C CYS A 181 0.41 10.80 7.57
N SER A 182 0.53 10.96 6.25
CA SER A 182 -0.01 12.11 5.51
C SER A 182 -1.54 12.22 5.61
N MET A 183 -2.21 11.11 5.94
CA MET A 183 -3.66 11.02 6.02
C MET A 183 -4.19 11.19 7.45
N VAL A 184 -3.34 11.48 8.45
CA VAL A 184 -3.77 11.43 9.86
C VAL A 184 -4.91 12.41 10.17
N GLU A 185 -4.89 13.61 9.59
CA GLU A 185 -5.94 14.63 9.78
C GLU A 185 -7.27 14.18 9.18
N ALA A 186 -7.29 13.81 7.90
CA ALA A 186 -8.48 13.31 7.23
C ALA A 186 -8.99 11.97 7.82
N CYS A 187 -8.08 11.10 8.27
CA CYS A 187 -8.41 9.81 8.88
C CYS A 187 -9.00 9.96 10.29
N SER A 188 -8.53 10.96 11.04
CA SER A 188 -8.89 11.25 12.44
C SER A 188 -9.00 9.97 13.29
N PRO A 189 -7.90 9.19 13.44
CA PRO A 189 -7.96 7.84 13.98
C PRO A 189 -8.48 7.79 15.42
N ASP A 190 -8.18 8.79 16.25
CA ASP A 190 -8.61 8.83 17.65
C ASP A 190 -10.12 9.04 17.77
N VAL A 191 -10.69 9.93 16.95
CA VAL A 191 -12.14 10.14 16.86
C VAL A 191 -12.83 8.88 16.36
N ALA A 192 -12.27 8.24 15.32
CA ALA A 192 -12.81 7.00 14.78
C ALA A 192 -12.80 5.86 15.82
N LYS A 193 -11.73 5.72 16.61
CA LYS A 193 -11.66 4.75 17.72
C LYS A 193 -12.67 5.05 18.82
N ALA A 194 -12.79 6.33 19.24
CA ALA A 194 -13.76 6.74 20.25
C ALA A 194 -15.21 6.45 19.80
N ALA A 195 -15.55 6.76 18.55
CA ALA A 195 -16.87 6.47 17.99
C ALA A 195 -17.17 4.95 17.98
N GLN A 196 -16.18 4.12 17.62
CA GLN A 196 -16.32 2.66 17.68
C GLN A 196 -16.56 2.17 19.12
N GLN A 197 -15.82 2.72 20.09
CA GLN A 197 -15.98 2.36 21.50
C GLN A 197 -17.36 2.75 22.04
N ILE A 198 -17.84 3.96 21.73
CA ILE A 198 -19.18 4.42 22.09
C ILE A 198 -20.24 3.50 21.49
N ALA A 199 -20.11 3.16 20.20
CA ALA A 199 -21.04 2.25 19.53
C ALA A 199 -21.07 0.86 20.19
N LEU A 200 -19.91 0.32 20.58
CA LEU A 200 -19.83 -0.96 21.28
C LEU A 200 -20.49 -0.91 22.66
N LEU A 201 -20.17 0.10 23.48
CA LEU A 201 -20.74 0.28 24.81
C LEU A 201 -22.25 0.51 24.75
N SER A 202 -22.73 1.28 23.77
CA SER A 202 -24.15 1.56 23.59
C SER A 202 -24.99 0.32 23.31
N LYS A 203 -24.43 -0.71 22.65
CA LYS A 203 -25.13 -1.98 22.39
C LYS A 203 -25.38 -2.79 23.67
N ASN A 204 -24.55 -2.59 24.68
CA ASN A 204 -24.61 -3.31 25.94
C ASN A 204 -25.23 -2.47 27.08
N LEU A 205 -25.69 -1.24 26.78
CA LEU A 205 -26.18 -0.28 27.79
C LEU A 205 -27.39 -0.80 28.59
N TYR A 206 -28.15 -1.73 28.02
CA TYR A 206 -29.36 -2.30 28.62
C TYR A 206 -29.22 -3.79 28.97
N LEU A 207 -28.03 -4.37 28.84
CA LEU A 207 -27.75 -5.70 29.35
C LEU A 207 -27.48 -5.56 30.84
N VAL A 208 -28.48 -5.86 31.66
CA VAL A 208 -28.30 -6.04 33.10
C VAL A 208 -27.52 -7.34 33.27
N GLU A 209 -26.32 -7.29 33.84
CA GLU A 209 -25.65 -8.49 34.33
C GLU A 209 -26.56 -9.05 35.44
N ASP A 210 -27.18 -10.21 35.20
CA ASP A 210 -27.97 -10.93 36.19
C ASP A 210 -27.04 -11.50 37.28
N ASP A 211 -26.49 -10.62 38.12
CA ASP A 211 -25.72 -10.98 39.31
C ASP A 211 -26.42 -10.43 40.56
N PHE A 212 -27.71 -10.76 40.68
CA PHE A 212 -28.49 -10.65 41.92
C PHE A 212 -28.96 -12.04 42.37
N SER A 213 -28.02 -12.92 42.68
CA SER A 213 -28.23 -14.07 43.57
C SER A 213 -27.08 -14.03 44.59
N GLU A 214 -27.24 -13.76 45.88
CA GLU A 214 -28.28 -14.13 46.84
C GLU A 214 -28.40 -13.03 47.92
N PRO A 215 -29.50 -12.96 48.70
CA PRO A 215 -29.55 -12.10 49.88
C PRO A 215 -28.53 -12.56 50.93
N VAL A 216 -27.62 -11.66 51.32
CA VAL A 216 -26.79 -11.83 52.51
C VAL A 216 -27.72 -12.04 53.71
N SER A 217 -27.82 -13.28 54.19
CA SER A 217 -28.50 -13.60 55.44
C SER A 217 -27.73 -12.99 56.59
N ILE A 218 -28.20 -11.85 57.09
CA ILE A 218 -27.72 -11.26 58.34
C ILE A 218 -28.30 -12.12 59.48
N SER A 219 -27.48 -13.02 60.02
CA SER A 219 -27.77 -13.70 61.27
C SER A 219 -27.66 -12.69 62.43
N ASN A 220 -28.80 -12.22 62.93
CA ASN A 220 -28.86 -11.50 64.21
C ASN A 220 -28.58 -12.48 65.36
N SER A 221 -27.36 -12.44 65.90
CA SER A 221 -27.04 -13.04 67.19
C SER A 221 -27.58 -12.14 68.30
N THR A 222 -28.65 -12.57 68.95
CA THR A 222 -29.15 -11.96 70.19
C THR A 222 -28.86 -12.92 71.35
N ILE A 223 -28.00 -12.43 72.26
CA ILE A 223 -27.76 -12.83 73.67
C ILE A 223 -27.23 -14.26 73.90
#